data_AF-A0A357WX11-F1
#
_entry.id   AF-A0A357WX11-F1
#
_cell.length_a   1.000
_cell.length_b   1.000
_cell.length_c   1.000
_cell.angle_alpha   90.00
_cell.angle_beta   90.00
_cell.angle_gamma   90.00
#
_symmetry.space_group_name_H-M   'P 1'
#
loop_
_entity.id
_entity.type
_entity.pdbx_description
1 polymer ?
#
loop_
_entity_poly.entity_id
_entity_poly.type
_entity_poly.pdbx_seq_one_letter_code
_entity_poly.pdbx_strand_id
1 'polypeptide(L)'
;MLSALCVREPRRRWLSLRRRPPAVYSELVSAGSGKFLKITAEVGRNGNLNWADIRHAAGRESSRLLLPQVVTPPQNSRITAFQGVELSRRLMSSAAVKLLKIVAVNPRLVKVTVYDPQAVMPDLPLMFLPFAADVGVITRRPERYEVQCYTAMQQYGAVLSVSMDLAVMDGSLLLLAPDEPEDSCRELKQMISRHGWVLTARSPKSQSEQFDKHIDYKGVIHGYIPRVSNCILDAKPPGCDAAQFLAGLFELSSVREIASKPPEFLQTGGHIIALKDAAWRLAGLDIGIPV
;
A
#
# COMPACT_ATOMS: atom_id res chain seq x y z
N MET A 1 -15.87 -8.09 3.53
CA MET A 1 -15.17 -8.39 4.78
C MET A 1 -13.89 -9.13 4.43
N LEU A 2 -12.77 -8.87 5.11
CA LEU A 2 -11.56 -9.66 4.89
C LEU A 2 -11.81 -11.13 5.25
N SER A 3 -11.36 -12.04 4.39
CA SER A 3 -11.30 -13.48 4.66
C SER A 3 -9.86 -13.96 4.50
N ALA A 4 -9.36 -14.75 5.45
CA ALA A 4 -7.98 -15.19 5.47
C ALA A 4 -7.85 -16.69 5.70
N LEU A 5 -7.00 -17.34 4.92
CA LEU A 5 -6.71 -18.76 5.02
C LEU A 5 -5.57 -19.01 6.01
N CYS A 6 -5.81 -19.91 6.96
CA CYS A 6 -4.81 -20.48 7.86
C CYS A 6 -4.65 -21.96 7.53
N VAL A 7 -3.43 -22.37 7.20
CA VAL A 7 -3.10 -23.77 6.99
C VAL A 7 -2.57 -24.37 8.29
N ARG A 8 -3.10 -25.51 8.69
CA ARG A 8 -2.62 -26.27 9.86
C ARG A 8 -2.15 -27.66 9.44
N GLU A 9 -1.04 -28.07 10.04
CA GLU A 9 -0.61 -29.47 9.94
C GLU A 9 -1.64 -30.40 10.61
N PRO A 10 -1.81 -31.62 10.08
CA PRO A 10 -2.67 -32.61 10.70
C PRO A 10 -2.14 -32.94 12.10
N ARG A 11 -3.02 -32.88 13.11
CA ARG A 11 -2.68 -33.34 14.47
C ARG A 11 -2.25 -34.81 14.40
N ARG A 12 -1.00 -35.13 14.80
CA ARG A 12 -0.52 -36.51 14.97
C ARG A 12 -1.39 -37.21 16.02
N ARG A 13 -2.47 -37.87 15.60
CA ARG A 13 -3.33 -38.68 16.46
C ARG A 13 -2.98 -40.14 16.25
N TRP A 14 -2.32 -40.72 17.24
CA TRP A 14 -1.78 -42.08 17.20
C TRP A 14 -2.83 -43.20 17.16
N LEU A 15 -4.14 -42.91 17.24
CA LEU A 15 -5.14 -43.94 17.54
C LEU A 15 -6.48 -43.88 16.76
N SER A 16 -6.62 -43.09 15.69
CA SER A 16 -7.88 -43.11 14.91
C SER A 16 -7.71 -43.72 13.52
N LEU A 17 -8.04 -45.01 13.41
CA LEU A 17 -8.22 -45.79 12.17
C LEU A 17 -9.37 -45.30 11.27
N ARG A 18 -10.11 -44.24 11.66
CA ARG A 18 -11.18 -43.66 10.84
C ARG A 18 -10.66 -42.53 9.95
N ARG A 19 -10.83 -42.72 8.63
CA ARG A 19 -10.62 -41.71 7.57
C ARG A 19 -11.63 -40.57 7.77
N ARG A 20 -11.28 -39.54 8.55
CA ARG A 20 -11.96 -38.25 8.42
C ARG A 20 -11.28 -37.42 7.34
N PRO A 21 -12.03 -36.81 6.40
CA PRO A 21 -11.46 -35.81 5.50
C PRO A 21 -10.87 -34.65 6.32
N PRO A 22 -9.85 -33.94 5.80
CA PRO A 22 -9.28 -32.78 6.46
C PRO A 22 -10.38 -31.76 6.79
N ALA A 23 -10.38 -31.23 8.00
CA ALA A 23 -11.40 -30.29 8.42
C ALA A 23 -11.13 -28.89 7.85
N VAL A 24 -12.16 -28.28 7.27
CA VAL A 24 -12.23 -26.85 7.00
C VAL A 24 -13.30 -26.26 7.89
N TYR A 25 -12.96 -25.23 8.66
CA TYR A 25 -13.90 -24.49 9.47
C TYR A 25 -13.56 -23.00 9.45
N SER A 26 -14.54 -22.16 9.77
CA SER A 26 -14.36 -20.72 9.79
C SER A 26 -14.85 -20.13 11.11
N GLU A 27 -14.19 -19.05 11.53
CA GLU A 27 -14.53 -18.28 12.73
C GLU A 27 -14.37 -16.79 12.44
N LEU A 28 -15.18 -15.95 13.09
CA LEU A 28 -14.98 -14.50 13.06
C LEU A 28 -14.00 -14.10 14.15
N VAL A 29 -12.94 -13.39 13.77
CA VAL A 29 -11.90 -12.91 14.67
C VAL A 29 -11.92 -11.39 14.70
N SER A 30 -11.87 -10.81 15.89
CA SER A 30 -11.76 -9.36 16.08
C SER A 30 -10.33 -8.89 15.81
N ALA A 31 -10.19 -7.76 15.12
CA ALA A 31 -8.92 -7.07 14.90
C ALA A 31 -9.18 -5.55 14.89
N GLY A 32 -8.77 -4.88 15.97
CA GLY A 32 -9.11 -3.47 16.18
C GLY A 32 -10.62 -3.26 16.35
N SER A 33 -11.16 -2.27 15.64
CA SER A 33 -12.57 -1.91 15.59
C SER A 33 -13.41 -2.85 14.71
N GLY A 34 -12.77 -3.69 13.88
CA GLY A 34 -13.44 -4.57 12.94
C GLY A 34 -13.23 -6.06 13.20
N LYS A 35 -13.71 -6.85 12.25
CA LYS A 35 -13.60 -8.31 12.26
C LYS A 35 -13.17 -8.82 10.89
N PHE A 36 -12.61 -10.02 10.87
CA PHE A 36 -12.33 -10.76 9.64
C PHE A 36 -12.73 -12.23 9.79
N LEU A 37 -12.98 -12.89 8.68
CA LEU A 37 -13.26 -14.32 8.64
C LEU A 37 -11.94 -15.09 8.56
N LYS A 38 -11.65 -15.89 9.58
CA LYS A 38 -10.51 -16.79 9.58
C LYS A 38 -10.96 -18.18 9.17
N ILE A 39 -10.48 -18.64 8.02
CA ILE A 39 -10.74 -19.98 7.50
C ILE A 39 -9.54 -20.84 7.86
N THR A 40 -9.75 -21.86 8.68
CA THR A 40 -8.70 -22.82 9.02
C THR A 40 -8.91 -24.09 8.19
N ALA A 41 -7.89 -24.50 7.47
CA ALA A 41 -7.87 -25.72 6.68
C ALA A 41 -6.74 -26.64 7.16
N GLU A 42 -7.09 -27.88 7.49
CA GLU A 42 -6.10 -28.92 7.78
C GLU A 42 -5.52 -29.49 6.49
N VAL A 43 -4.22 -29.74 6.47
CA VAL A 43 -3.56 -30.40 5.33
C VAL A 43 -3.91 -31.89 5.33
N GLY A 44 -4.35 -32.41 4.18
CA GLY A 44 -4.57 -33.85 4.00
C GLY A 44 -3.28 -34.66 4.03
N ARG A 45 -3.38 -36.00 4.07
CA ARG A 45 -2.20 -36.90 4.15
C ARG A 45 -1.20 -36.74 3.00
N ASN A 46 -1.64 -36.23 1.85
CA ASN A 46 -0.82 -36.04 0.65
C ASN A 46 -0.27 -34.61 0.52
N GLY A 47 -0.39 -33.78 1.56
CA GLY A 47 -0.04 -32.35 1.46
C GLY A 47 -1.14 -31.46 0.84
N ASN A 48 -2.25 -32.06 0.40
CA ASN A 48 -3.28 -31.35 -0.35
C ASN A 48 -4.35 -30.70 0.55
N LEU A 49 -4.75 -29.49 0.19
CA LEU A 49 -5.87 -28.75 0.79
C LEU A 49 -7.18 -29.05 0.05
N ASN A 50 -8.30 -29.08 0.78
CA ASN A 50 -9.63 -29.17 0.18
C ASN A 50 -10.10 -27.79 -0.30
N TRP A 51 -9.74 -27.42 -1.53
CA TRP A 51 -10.07 -26.14 -2.13
C TRP A 51 -11.56 -25.90 -2.32
N ALA A 52 -12.36 -26.95 -2.52
CA ALA A 52 -13.81 -26.83 -2.65
C ALA A 52 -14.43 -26.35 -1.33
N ASP A 53 -14.02 -26.97 -0.21
CA ASP A 53 -14.47 -26.59 1.13
C ASP A 53 -13.94 -25.21 1.54
N ILE A 54 -12.68 -24.88 1.21
CA ILE A 54 -12.11 -23.54 1.45
C ILE A 54 -12.94 -22.47 0.71
N ARG A 55 -13.26 -22.71 -0.56
CA ARG A 55 -14.11 -21.79 -1.34
C ARG A 55 -15.50 -21.67 -0.72
N HIS A 56 -16.10 -22.80 -0.33
CA HIS A 56 -17.41 -22.80 0.30
C HIS A 56 -17.40 -21.98 1.60
N ALA A 57 -16.37 -22.16 2.44
CA ALA A 57 -16.18 -21.38 3.66
C ALA A 57 -15.93 -19.90 3.40
N ALA A 58 -15.22 -19.54 2.33
CA ALA A 58 -14.96 -18.15 1.94
C ALA A 58 -16.19 -17.45 1.33
N GLY A 59 -17.11 -18.21 0.74
CA GLY A 59 -18.30 -17.69 0.09
C GLY A 59 -17.96 -16.67 -0.99
N ARG A 60 -18.56 -15.47 -0.89
CA ARG A 60 -18.33 -14.36 -1.85
C ARG A 60 -16.92 -13.77 -1.77
N GLU A 61 -16.20 -14.01 -0.67
CA GLU A 61 -14.87 -13.46 -0.44
C GLU A 61 -13.77 -14.33 -1.07
N SER A 62 -14.13 -15.43 -1.76
CA SER A 62 -13.15 -16.33 -2.38
C SER A 62 -12.29 -15.65 -3.45
N SER A 63 -12.80 -14.60 -4.10
CA SER A 63 -12.06 -13.84 -5.13
C SER A 63 -11.06 -12.83 -4.56
N ARG A 64 -10.92 -12.75 -3.24
CA ARG A 64 -10.02 -11.81 -2.56
C ARG A 64 -9.61 -12.37 -1.21
N LEU A 65 -9.12 -13.60 -1.23
CA LEU A 65 -8.72 -14.30 -0.01
C LEU A 65 -7.30 -13.88 0.36
N LEU A 66 -7.07 -13.55 1.62
CA LEU A 66 -5.72 -13.42 2.14
C LEU A 66 -5.12 -14.82 2.27
N LEU A 67 -4.10 -15.10 1.47
CA LEU A 67 -3.45 -16.40 1.40
C LEU A 67 -2.11 -16.37 2.13
N PRO A 68 -1.71 -17.48 2.77
CA PRO A 68 -0.33 -17.67 3.21
C PRO A 68 0.63 -17.62 2.01
N GLN A 69 1.83 -17.07 2.20
CA GLN A 69 2.79 -16.80 1.11
C GLN A 69 3.16 -18.04 0.28
N VAL A 70 3.20 -19.21 0.91
CA VAL A 70 3.57 -20.49 0.26
C VAL A 70 2.39 -21.25 -0.36
N VAL A 71 1.19 -20.67 -0.34
CA VAL A 71 -0.05 -21.35 -0.72
C VAL A 71 -0.59 -20.78 -2.02
N THR A 72 -0.54 -21.57 -3.09
CA THR A 72 -1.08 -21.21 -4.40
C THR A 72 -2.36 -21.99 -4.69
N PRO A 73 -3.51 -21.32 -4.90
CA PRO A 73 -4.75 -21.99 -5.28
C PRO A 73 -4.65 -22.57 -6.70
N PRO A 74 -5.22 -23.76 -6.97
CA PRO A 74 -5.34 -24.30 -8.32
C PRO A 74 -6.16 -23.35 -9.21
N GLN A 75 -5.81 -23.25 -10.50
CA GLN A 75 -6.48 -22.35 -11.46
C GLN A 75 -8.02 -22.53 -11.48
N ASN A 76 -8.52 -23.76 -11.34
CA ASN A 76 -9.96 -24.07 -11.40
C ASN A 76 -10.70 -23.86 -10.06
N SER A 77 -9.99 -23.47 -8.99
CA SER A 77 -10.58 -23.29 -7.66
C SER A 77 -11.48 -22.06 -7.55
N ARG A 78 -11.37 -21.08 -8.47
CA ARG A 78 -11.99 -19.74 -8.37
C ARG A 78 -11.68 -19.02 -7.05
N ILE A 79 -10.51 -19.32 -6.48
CA ILE A 79 -9.94 -18.58 -5.36
C ILE A 79 -8.82 -17.71 -5.90
N THR A 80 -8.84 -16.42 -5.58
CA THR A 80 -7.79 -15.48 -5.97
C THR A 80 -7.27 -14.74 -4.75
N ALA A 81 -5.97 -14.44 -4.77
CA ALA A 81 -5.30 -13.71 -3.70
C ALA A 81 -5.85 -12.29 -3.60
N PHE A 82 -6.08 -11.82 -2.39
CA PHE A 82 -6.25 -10.39 -2.13
C PHE A 82 -4.96 -9.63 -2.46
N GLN A 83 -5.11 -8.46 -3.08
CA GLN A 83 -4.04 -7.53 -3.42
C GLN A 83 -4.54 -6.11 -3.19
N GLY A 84 -4.40 -5.62 -1.95
CA GLY A 84 -4.85 -4.30 -1.54
C GLY A 84 -3.85 -3.19 -1.90
N VAL A 85 -4.34 -1.98 -2.16
CA VAL A 85 -3.54 -0.79 -2.48
C VAL A 85 -4.03 0.49 -1.79
N GLU A 86 -5.29 0.53 -1.34
CA GLU A 86 -5.89 1.74 -0.76
C GLU A 86 -5.25 2.13 0.56
N LEU A 87 -4.83 1.16 1.38
CA LEU A 87 -4.08 1.46 2.59
C LEU A 87 -2.77 2.18 2.24
N SER A 88 -2.01 1.65 1.28
CA SER A 88 -0.75 2.26 0.84
C SER A 88 -0.98 3.64 0.23
N ARG A 89 -2.03 3.85 -0.57
CA ARG A 89 -2.39 5.16 -1.11
C ARG A 89 -2.70 6.15 0.01
N ARG A 90 -3.50 5.74 1.00
CA ARG A 90 -3.82 6.59 2.15
C ARG A 90 -2.58 6.96 2.96
N LEU A 91 -1.71 5.99 3.23
CA LEU A 91 -0.46 6.22 3.96
C LEU A 91 0.48 7.12 3.14
N MET A 92 0.63 6.91 1.84
CA MET A 92 1.37 7.76 0.92
C MET A 92 0.89 9.22 1.00
N SER A 93 -0.41 9.47 0.82
CA SER A 93 -0.97 10.83 0.85
C SER A 93 -0.71 11.51 2.19
N SER A 94 -0.90 10.78 3.30
CA SER A 94 -0.66 11.33 4.64
C SER A 94 0.83 11.55 4.94
N ALA A 95 1.71 10.69 4.42
CA ALA A 95 3.16 10.84 4.50
C ALA A 95 3.61 12.08 3.76
N ALA A 96 3.16 12.28 2.52
CA ALA A 96 3.48 13.45 1.71
C ALA A 96 3.13 14.77 2.43
N VAL A 97 1.90 14.87 2.94
CA VAL A 97 1.47 16.04 3.72
C VAL A 97 2.32 16.22 4.98
N LYS A 98 2.64 15.12 5.68
CA LYS A 98 3.43 15.19 6.91
C LYS A 98 4.89 15.58 6.64
N LEU A 99 5.48 15.13 5.53
CA LEU A 99 6.81 15.56 5.09
C LEU A 99 6.82 17.08 4.90
N LEU A 100 5.92 17.63 4.08
CA LEU A 100 5.83 19.08 3.83
C LEU A 100 5.66 19.89 5.13
N LYS A 101 4.84 19.38 6.08
CA LYS A 101 4.67 20.02 7.40
C LYS A 101 5.93 20.01 8.26
N ILE A 102 6.77 18.98 8.19
CA ILE A 102 8.00 18.88 8.99
C ILE A 102 9.09 19.76 8.40
N VAL A 103 9.28 19.73 7.08
CA VAL A 103 10.36 20.50 6.43
C VAL A 103 10.16 22.00 6.61
N ALA A 104 8.92 22.47 6.79
CA ALA A 104 8.59 23.87 6.99
C ALA A 104 9.17 24.79 5.90
N VAL A 105 9.34 24.27 4.68
CA VAL A 105 9.73 25.08 3.52
C VAL A 105 8.67 26.15 3.31
N ASN A 106 9.10 27.35 2.94
CA ASN A 106 8.18 28.39 2.50
C ASN A 106 7.31 27.83 1.35
N PRO A 107 5.98 27.73 1.53
CA PRO A 107 5.09 27.15 0.51
C PRO A 107 5.24 27.81 -0.86
N ARG A 108 5.65 29.09 -0.91
CA ARG A 108 5.92 29.85 -2.15
C ARG A 108 7.02 29.27 -3.04
N LEU A 109 7.87 28.40 -2.49
CA LEU A 109 8.97 27.75 -3.19
C LEU A 109 8.70 26.27 -3.48
N VAL A 110 7.55 25.75 -3.02
CA VAL A 110 7.23 24.33 -3.11
C VAL A 110 6.35 24.10 -4.32
N LYS A 111 6.78 23.14 -5.15
CA LYS A 111 6.00 22.57 -6.24
C LYS A 111 5.75 21.09 -5.97
N VAL A 112 4.49 20.67 -6.13
CA VAL A 112 4.07 19.27 -5.98
C VAL A 112 3.39 18.82 -7.27
N THR A 113 3.76 17.64 -7.76
CA THR A 113 3.13 17.06 -8.95
C THR A 113 2.46 15.74 -8.60
N VAL A 114 1.23 15.54 -9.05
CA VAL A 114 0.54 14.25 -9.01
C VAL A 114 0.58 13.63 -10.40
N TYR A 115 1.26 12.50 -10.52
CA TYR A 115 1.28 11.67 -11.73
C TYR A 115 0.20 10.60 -11.60
N ASP A 116 -0.97 10.84 -12.20
CA ASP A 116 -2.13 9.96 -12.13
C ASP A 116 -2.73 9.75 -13.54
N PRO A 117 -2.09 8.93 -14.39
CA PRO A 117 -2.53 8.72 -15.77
C PRO A 117 -3.96 8.22 -15.91
N GLN A 118 -4.46 7.47 -14.92
CA GLN A 118 -5.78 6.85 -14.93
C GLN A 118 -6.83 7.62 -14.13
N ALA A 119 -6.44 8.74 -13.50
CA ALA A 119 -7.31 9.53 -12.65
C ALA A 119 -8.00 8.67 -11.57
N VAL A 120 -7.18 7.88 -10.84
CA VAL A 120 -7.61 7.02 -9.73
C VAL A 120 -7.76 7.79 -8.42
N MET A 121 -7.05 8.91 -8.24
CA MET A 121 -7.06 9.69 -7.01
C MET A 121 -7.27 11.19 -7.30
N PRO A 122 -8.41 11.58 -7.90
CA PRO A 122 -8.64 12.96 -8.31
C PRO A 122 -8.59 13.98 -7.16
N ASP A 123 -8.93 13.57 -5.93
CA ASP A 123 -8.90 14.43 -4.73
C ASP A 123 -7.49 14.66 -4.16
N LEU A 124 -6.50 13.86 -4.58
CA LEU A 124 -5.14 13.91 -4.04
C LEU A 124 -4.46 15.28 -4.15
N PRO A 125 -4.53 16.00 -5.28
CA PRO A 125 -3.84 17.28 -5.44
C PRO A 125 -4.34 18.35 -4.46
N LEU A 126 -5.63 18.35 -4.10
CA LEU A 126 -6.22 19.33 -3.19
C LEU A 126 -5.54 19.32 -1.81
N MET A 127 -4.99 18.17 -1.40
CA MET A 127 -4.28 18.03 -0.13
C MET A 127 -2.99 18.86 -0.05
N PHE A 128 -2.45 19.29 -1.20
CA PHE A 128 -1.16 19.99 -1.28
C PHE A 128 -1.28 21.50 -1.49
N LEU A 129 -2.47 22.01 -1.85
CA LEU A 129 -2.70 23.44 -2.04
C LEU A 129 -2.28 24.30 -0.83
N PRO A 130 -2.47 23.88 0.44
CA PRO A 130 -2.00 24.66 1.59
C PRO A 130 -0.47 24.68 1.77
N PHE A 131 0.27 23.83 1.06
CA PHE A 131 1.70 23.59 1.29
C PHE A 131 2.58 23.88 0.07
N ALA A 132 1.98 24.23 -1.08
CA ALA A 132 2.68 24.42 -2.34
C ALA A 132 2.12 25.63 -3.09
N ALA A 133 3.00 26.36 -3.76
CA ALA A 133 2.65 27.46 -4.66
C ALA A 133 2.08 26.94 -5.98
N ASP A 134 2.58 25.78 -6.41
CA ASP A 134 2.23 25.13 -7.65
C ASP A 134 1.88 23.66 -7.38
N VAL A 135 0.67 23.28 -7.76
CA VAL A 135 0.19 21.90 -7.71
C VAL A 135 -0.25 21.49 -9.11
N GLY A 136 0.57 20.65 -9.72
CA GLY A 136 0.35 20.10 -11.05
C GLY A 136 -0.21 18.68 -11.01
N VAL A 137 -0.99 18.32 -12.04
CA VAL A 137 -1.49 16.98 -12.29
C VAL A 137 -1.11 16.57 -13.70
N ILE A 138 -0.49 15.40 -13.81
CA ILE A 138 -0.23 14.73 -15.08
C ILE A 138 -1.20 13.58 -15.21
N THR A 139 -2.11 13.64 -16.17
CA THR A 139 -3.15 12.64 -16.35
C THR A 139 -3.56 12.50 -17.82
N ARG A 140 -3.98 11.30 -18.23
CA ARG A 140 -4.61 11.07 -19.55
C ARG A 140 -6.12 11.33 -19.53
N ARG A 141 -6.66 11.71 -18.36
CA ARG A 141 -8.08 11.85 -18.09
C ARG A 141 -8.40 13.18 -17.39
N PRO A 142 -8.10 14.32 -18.03
CA PRO A 142 -8.28 15.64 -17.42
C PRO A 142 -9.73 15.91 -17.01
N GLU A 143 -10.71 15.31 -17.68
CA GLU A 143 -12.13 15.44 -17.38
C GLU A 143 -12.48 15.00 -15.95
N ARG A 144 -11.71 14.06 -15.38
CA ARG A 144 -11.93 13.57 -14.02
C ARG A 144 -11.50 14.55 -12.93
N TYR A 145 -10.79 15.61 -13.29
CA TYR A 145 -10.27 16.61 -12.36
C TYR A 145 -11.07 17.92 -12.39
N GLU A 146 -12.12 18.05 -13.21
CA GLU A 146 -12.91 19.29 -13.35
C GLU A 146 -13.45 19.80 -12.02
N VAL A 147 -14.01 18.90 -11.20
CA VAL A 147 -14.54 19.23 -9.87
C VAL A 147 -13.42 19.73 -8.96
N GLN A 148 -12.24 19.14 -9.03
CA GLN A 148 -11.10 19.53 -8.20
C GLN A 148 -10.47 20.84 -8.67
N CYS A 149 -10.43 21.12 -9.97
CA CYS A 149 -10.06 22.44 -10.49
C CYS A 149 -10.99 23.54 -9.94
N TYR A 150 -12.30 23.29 -9.97
CA TYR A 150 -13.29 24.22 -9.41
C TYR A 150 -13.12 24.38 -7.90
N THR A 151 -12.92 23.28 -7.17
CA THR A 151 -12.71 23.27 -5.72
C THR A 151 -11.43 24.02 -5.33
N ALA A 152 -10.34 23.84 -6.07
CA ALA A 152 -9.08 24.55 -5.88
C ALA A 152 -9.27 26.07 -5.98
N MET A 153 -9.97 26.53 -7.02
CA MET A 153 -10.25 27.94 -7.22
C MET A 153 -11.17 28.50 -6.12
N GLN A 154 -12.28 27.82 -5.85
CA GLN A 154 -13.28 28.32 -4.90
C GLN A 154 -12.81 28.35 -3.46
N GLN A 155 -12.13 27.29 -3.01
CA GLN A 155 -11.78 27.14 -1.59
C GLN A 155 -10.39 27.68 -1.27
N TYR A 156 -9.47 27.67 -2.24
CA TYR A 156 -8.07 28.02 -2.01
C TYR A 156 -7.59 29.20 -2.86
N GLY A 157 -8.40 29.71 -3.81
CA GLY A 157 -7.97 30.73 -4.76
C GLY A 157 -6.83 30.27 -5.66
N ALA A 158 -6.69 28.95 -5.86
CA ALA A 158 -5.57 28.33 -6.54
C ALA A 158 -6.00 27.74 -7.89
N VAL A 159 -5.08 27.76 -8.85
CA VAL A 159 -5.25 27.07 -10.14
C VAL A 159 -4.55 25.72 -10.06
N LEU A 160 -5.29 24.65 -10.36
CA LEU A 160 -4.74 23.32 -10.52
C LEU A 160 -4.32 23.12 -11.99
N SER A 161 -3.04 22.93 -12.26
CA SER A 161 -2.56 22.70 -13.62
C SER A 161 -2.73 21.23 -13.99
N VAL A 162 -3.73 20.90 -14.81
CA VAL A 162 -3.99 19.53 -15.29
C VAL A 162 -3.53 19.39 -16.74
N SER A 163 -2.61 18.48 -17.00
CA SER A 163 -1.99 18.30 -18.32
C SER A 163 -1.63 16.84 -18.59
N MET A 164 -1.30 16.53 -19.85
CA MET A 164 -0.61 15.30 -20.24
C MET A 164 0.91 15.50 -20.35
N ASP A 165 1.38 16.73 -20.30
CA ASP A 165 2.78 17.10 -20.48
C ASP A 165 3.62 16.78 -19.25
N LEU A 166 4.67 15.99 -19.45
CA LEU A 166 5.61 15.61 -18.39
C LEU A 166 6.48 16.79 -17.95
N ALA A 167 6.66 17.83 -18.77
CA ALA A 167 7.44 19.01 -18.38
C ALA A 167 6.88 19.71 -17.12
N VAL A 168 5.61 19.49 -16.79
CA VAL A 168 4.97 19.97 -15.56
C VAL A 168 5.65 19.43 -14.30
N MET A 169 6.39 18.32 -14.34
CA MET A 169 7.09 17.79 -13.17
C MET A 169 8.44 18.45 -12.87
N ASP A 170 8.96 19.27 -13.77
CA ASP A 170 10.27 19.90 -13.56
C ASP A 170 10.23 20.82 -12.33
N GLY A 171 11.29 20.78 -11.52
CA GLY A 171 11.41 21.53 -10.27
C GLY A 171 10.54 21.01 -9.12
N SER A 172 9.77 19.93 -9.29
CA SER A 172 8.93 19.41 -8.20
C SER A 172 9.75 18.87 -7.03
N LEU A 173 9.35 19.27 -5.82
CA LEU A 173 9.92 18.75 -4.57
C LEU A 173 9.37 17.36 -4.26
N LEU A 174 8.07 17.17 -4.50
CA LEU A 174 7.40 15.88 -4.38
C LEU A 174 6.64 15.56 -5.66
N LEU A 175 6.82 14.34 -6.15
CA LEU A 175 6.00 13.73 -7.19
C LEU A 175 5.25 12.54 -6.58
N LEU A 176 3.93 12.48 -6.73
CA LEU A 176 3.10 11.39 -6.23
C LEU A 176 2.60 10.56 -7.41
N ALA A 177 2.97 9.28 -7.46
CA ALA A 177 2.61 8.34 -8.50
C ALA A 177 1.91 7.12 -7.85
N PRO A 178 0.62 7.24 -7.46
CA PRO A 178 -0.04 6.26 -6.58
C PRO A 178 0.01 4.83 -7.10
N ASP A 179 -0.20 4.64 -8.41
CA ASP A 179 -0.40 3.32 -9.00
C ASP A 179 0.75 2.87 -9.90
N GLU A 180 1.75 3.71 -10.08
CA GLU A 180 2.85 3.40 -10.99
C GLU A 180 3.76 2.32 -10.43
N PRO A 181 4.21 1.39 -11.28
CA PRO A 181 5.22 0.43 -10.90
C PRO A 181 6.56 1.14 -10.66
N GLU A 182 7.46 0.44 -9.98
CA GLU A 182 8.72 1.01 -9.52
C GLU A 182 9.66 1.41 -10.67
N ASP A 183 9.67 0.64 -11.76
CA ASP A 183 10.45 0.98 -12.95
C ASP A 183 10.01 2.33 -13.54
N SER A 184 8.70 2.58 -13.65
CA SER A 184 8.16 3.88 -14.05
C SER A 184 8.55 4.97 -13.04
N CYS A 185 8.48 4.68 -11.73
CA CYS A 185 8.85 5.65 -10.68
C CYS A 185 10.34 6.03 -10.74
N ARG A 186 11.21 5.12 -11.17
CA ARG A 186 12.64 5.41 -11.39
C ARG A 186 12.84 6.38 -12.54
N GLU A 187 12.15 6.17 -13.66
CA GLU A 187 12.20 7.09 -14.81
C GLU A 187 11.70 8.48 -14.40
N LEU A 188 10.57 8.54 -13.69
CA LEU A 188 10.04 9.79 -13.11
C LEU A 188 11.05 10.46 -12.16
N LYS A 189 11.77 9.68 -11.35
CA LYS A 189 12.77 10.22 -10.41
C LYS A 189 13.95 10.89 -11.11
N GLN A 190 14.33 10.40 -12.30
CA GLN A 190 15.39 10.99 -13.12
C GLN A 190 14.97 12.32 -13.75
N MET A 191 13.67 12.53 -13.94
CA MET A 191 13.10 13.73 -14.56
C MET A 191 12.82 14.87 -13.57
N ILE A 192 12.70 14.57 -12.28
CA ILE A 192 12.52 15.60 -11.24
C ILE A 192 13.85 16.08 -10.67
N SER A 193 13.81 17.20 -9.94
CA SER A 193 14.98 17.80 -9.28
C SER A 193 15.80 16.78 -8.48
N ARG A 194 17.13 17.02 -8.38
CA ARG A 194 18.08 16.14 -7.66
C ARG A 194 17.63 15.84 -6.22
N HIS A 195 16.99 16.81 -5.57
CA HIS A 195 16.51 16.71 -4.18
C HIS A 195 15.04 16.28 -4.08
N GLY A 196 14.28 16.30 -5.18
CA GLY A 196 12.88 15.92 -5.20
C GLY A 196 12.68 14.41 -5.07
N TRP A 197 11.56 14.01 -4.47
CA TRP A 197 11.23 12.60 -4.20
C TRP A 197 9.99 12.15 -4.97
N VAL A 198 9.99 10.88 -5.36
CA VAL A 198 8.82 10.20 -5.96
C VAL A 198 8.19 9.31 -4.90
N LEU A 199 6.91 9.48 -4.61
CA LEU A 199 6.15 8.66 -3.68
C LEU A 199 5.17 7.78 -4.47
N THR A 200 5.20 6.46 -4.24
CA THR A 200 4.26 5.50 -4.85
C THR A 200 3.60 4.63 -3.79
N ALA A 201 2.35 4.20 -4.02
CA ALA A 201 1.65 3.26 -3.15
C ALA A 201 1.92 1.79 -3.54
N ARG A 202 2.51 1.55 -4.71
CA ARG A 202 3.00 0.22 -5.09
C ARG A 202 4.27 -0.08 -4.30
N SER A 203 4.38 -1.32 -3.84
CA SER A 203 5.60 -1.84 -3.21
C SER A 203 6.20 -2.93 -4.10
N PRO A 204 7.49 -3.27 -3.92
CA PRO A 204 8.14 -4.24 -4.78
C PRO A 204 7.43 -5.57 -4.60
N LYS A 205 7.25 -6.33 -5.69
CA LYS A 205 6.84 -7.73 -5.54
C LYS A 205 7.95 -8.44 -4.75
N SER A 206 7.58 -9.06 -3.65
CA SER A 206 8.50 -9.77 -2.75
C SER A 206 9.27 -10.87 -3.50
N GLN A 207 10.55 -10.57 -3.81
CA GLN A 207 11.74 -11.44 -3.88
C GLN A 207 11.62 -12.94 -4.25
N SER A 208 10.72 -13.35 -5.14
CA SER A 208 10.81 -14.69 -5.76
C SER A 208 11.25 -14.69 -7.22
N GLU A 209 11.48 -13.52 -7.84
CA GLU A 209 11.79 -13.45 -9.28
C GLU A 209 12.96 -12.53 -9.68
N GLN A 210 13.73 -11.95 -8.76
CA GLN A 210 14.89 -11.12 -9.16
C GLN A 210 16.14 -11.45 -8.33
N PHE A 211 16.82 -12.52 -8.76
CA PHE A 211 18.28 -12.61 -8.68
C PHE A 211 18.87 -11.65 -9.73
N ASP A 212 18.77 -10.33 -9.53
CA ASP A 212 19.75 -9.42 -10.16
C ASP A 212 19.73 -8.03 -9.50
N LYS A 213 20.93 -7.65 -9.05
CA LYS A 213 21.47 -6.28 -8.87
C LYS A 213 20.88 -5.36 -7.80
N HIS A 214 21.82 -4.74 -7.09
CA HIS A 214 21.70 -3.45 -6.42
C HIS A 214 21.12 -2.39 -7.36
N ILE A 215 19.80 -2.35 -7.51
CA ILE A 215 19.11 -1.25 -8.18
C ILE A 215 18.94 -0.16 -7.13
N ASP A 216 19.59 0.98 -7.35
CA ASP A 216 19.53 2.13 -6.45
C ASP A 216 18.17 2.83 -6.58
N TYR A 217 17.24 2.54 -5.65
CA TYR A 217 15.92 3.18 -5.54
C TYR A 217 15.96 4.47 -4.72
N LYS A 218 17.10 5.16 -4.64
CA LYS A 218 17.23 6.39 -3.85
C LYS A 218 16.30 7.50 -4.37
N GLY A 219 15.49 8.01 -3.45
CA GLY A 219 14.52 9.08 -3.75
C GLY A 219 13.18 8.58 -4.28
N VAL A 220 13.00 7.27 -4.48
CA VAL A 220 11.67 6.65 -4.60
C VAL A 220 11.26 6.16 -3.22
N ILE A 221 10.07 6.55 -2.79
CA ILE A 221 9.50 6.28 -1.48
C ILE A 221 8.30 5.34 -1.63
N HIS A 222 8.33 4.23 -0.91
CA HIS A 222 7.29 3.21 -0.90
C HIS A 222 7.25 2.50 0.46
N GLY A 223 6.53 1.37 0.55
CA GLY A 223 6.60 0.48 1.72
C GLY A 223 6.22 1.15 3.04
N TYR A 224 5.14 1.94 3.04
CA TYR A 224 4.71 2.70 4.22
C TYR A 224 4.26 1.77 5.35
N ILE A 225 4.91 1.88 6.51
CA ILE A 225 4.62 1.06 7.69
C ILE A 225 3.75 1.89 8.65
N PRO A 226 2.47 1.54 8.84
CA PRO A 226 1.58 2.27 9.74
C PRO A 226 1.92 1.98 11.20
N ARG A 227 1.61 2.95 12.07
CA ARG A 227 1.64 2.74 13.52
C ARG A 227 0.34 2.10 13.98
N VAL A 228 0.35 0.79 14.20
CA VAL A 228 -0.81 0.00 14.61
C VAL A 228 -0.64 -0.57 16.02
N SER A 229 -1.74 -0.87 16.70
CA SER A 229 -1.71 -1.53 18.00
C SER A 229 -1.30 -3.00 17.87
N ASN A 230 -0.63 -3.53 18.90
CA ASN A 230 -0.24 -4.94 18.95
C ASN A 230 -1.44 -5.88 18.78
N CYS A 231 -2.61 -5.54 19.36
CA CYS A 231 -3.81 -6.36 19.22
C CYS A 231 -4.27 -6.59 17.76
N ILE A 232 -3.98 -5.65 16.85
CA ILE A 232 -4.25 -5.85 15.41
C ILE A 232 -3.21 -6.80 14.82
N LEU A 233 -1.92 -6.58 15.11
CA LEU A 233 -0.83 -7.41 14.58
C LEU A 233 -0.87 -8.86 15.10
N ASP A 234 -1.20 -9.05 16.37
CA ASP A 234 -1.33 -10.36 17.01
C ASP A 234 -2.47 -11.19 16.41
N ALA A 235 -3.49 -10.52 15.85
CA ALA A 235 -4.59 -11.18 15.15
C ALA A 235 -4.21 -11.67 13.74
N LYS A 236 -3.02 -11.32 13.23
CA LYS A 236 -2.57 -11.69 11.89
C LYS A 236 -2.55 -13.21 11.72
N PRO A 237 -3.23 -13.75 10.69
CA PRO A 237 -3.14 -15.14 10.31
C PRO A 237 -1.69 -15.62 10.11
N PRO A 238 -1.32 -16.81 10.63
CA PRO A 238 0.01 -17.39 10.42
C PRO A 238 0.32 -17.58 8.93
N GLY A 239 1.56 -17.30 8.53
CA GLY A 239 2.03 -17.42 7.14
C GLY A 239 1.50 -16.36 6.17
N CYS A 240 0.55 -15.52 6.57
CA CYS A 240 0.08 -14.40 5.75
C CYS A 240 1.01 -13.17 5.88
N ASP A 241 1.14 -12.44 4.79
CA ASP A 241 1.88 -11.17 4.74
C ASP A 241 1.21 -10.09 5.62
N ALA A 242 2.02 -9.37 6.40
CA ALA A 242 1.51 -8.38 7.36
C ALA A 242 0.95 -7.14 6.66
N ALA A 243 1.57 -6.68 5.58
CA ALA A 243 1.10 -5.51 4.85
C ALA A 243 -0.24 -5.81 4.16
N GLN A 244 -0.37 -6.97 3.51
CA GLN A 244 -1.64 -7.41 2.90
C GLN A 244 -2.73 -7.68 3.93
N PHE A 245 -2.39 -8.18 5.13
CA PHE A 245 -3.35 -8.32 6.22
C PHE A 245 -3.91 -6.95 6.66
N LEU A 246 -3.04 -5.98 6.93
CA LEU A 246 -3.45 -4.63 7.32
C LEU A 246 -4.25 -3.94 6.20
N ALA A 247 -3.82 -4.09 4.95
CA ALA A 247 -4.55 -3.56 3.79
C ALA A 247 -5.94 -4.19 3.67
N GLY A 248 -6.04 -5.51 3.88
CA GLY A 248 -7.31 -6.23 3.86
C GLY A 248 -8.26 -5.78 4.97
N LEU A 249 -7.76 -5.55 6.19
CA LEU A 249 -8.55 -5.01 7.29
C LEU A 249 -9.06 -3.59 6.98
N PHE A 250 -8.20 -2.75 6.43
CA PHE A 250 -8.54 -1.38 6.07
C PHE A 250 -9.59 -1.31 4.93
N GLU A 251 -9.40 -2.10 3.88
CA GLU A 251 -10.20 -2.07 2.65
C GLU A 251 -11.50 -2.86 2.76
N LEU A 252 -11.41 -4.09 3.26
CA LEU A 252 -12.52 -5.04 3.20
C LEU A 252 -13.30 -5.12 4.52
N SER A 253 -12.69 -4.73 5.65
CA SER A 253 -13.29 -4.77 6.99
C SER A 253 -13.43 -3.38 7.65
N SER A 254 -13.14 -2.30 6.91
CA SER A 254 -13.35 -0.91 7.35
C SER A 254 -12.61 -0.52 8.64
N VAL A 255 -11.48 -1.16 8.96
CA VAL A 255 -10.65 -0.85 10.14
C VAL A 255 -9.82 0.41 9.85
N ARG A 256 -10.47 1.58 9.90
CA ARG A 256 -9.90 2.86 9.45
C ARG A 256 -8.82 3.41 10.39
N GLU A 257 -8.78 2.98 11.64
CA GLU A 257 -7.78 3.41 12.60
C GLU A 257 -6.34 3.06 12.19
N ILE A 258 -6.15 2.04 11.34
CA ILE A 258 -4.85 1.64 10.78
C ILE A 258 -4.15 2.80 10.06
N ALA A 259 -4.93 3.67 9.40
CA ALA A 259 -4.42 4.82 8.66
C ALA A 259 -4.86 6.16 9.28
N SER A 260 -5.20 6.16 10.57
CA SER A 260 -5.61 7.37 11.31
C SER A 260 -4.45 8.35 11.53
N LYS A 261 -3.21 7.84 11.52
CA LYS A 261 -1.98 8.61 11.65
C LYS A 261 -1.11 8.39 10.40
N PRO A 262 -0.22 9.35 10.08
CA PRO A 262 0.82 9.12 9.07
C PRO A 262 1.66 7.88 9.42
N PRO A 263 2.27 7.23 8.41
CA PRO A 263 3.13 6.08 8.66
C PRO A 263 4.32 6.45 9.54
N GLU A 264 4.80 5.49 10.31
CA GLU A 264 5.95 5.67 11.19
C GLU A 264 7.26 5.55 10.41
N PHE A 265 7.29 4.59 9.50
CA PHE A 265 8.43 4.31 8.64
C PHE A 265 8.02 4.23 7.17
N LEU A 266 9.00 4.43 6.31
CA LEU A 266 8.90 4.33 4.86
C LEU A 266 10.19 3.73 4.30
N GLN A 267 10.13 3.22 3.08
CA GLN A 267 11.25 2.58 2.41
C GLN A 267 11.77 3.42 1.26
N THR A 268 13.10 3.46 1.12
CA THR A 268 13.79 4.06 -0.04
C THR A 268 15.18 3.45 -0.20
N GLY A 269 15.60 3.18 -1.44
CA GLY A 269 16.90 2.55 -1.71
C GLY A 269 17.11 1.20 -1.01
N GLY A 270 16.03 0.46 -0.70
CA GLY A 270 16.10 -0.78 0.08
C GLY A 270 16.21 -0.60 1.61
N HIS A 271 16.24 0.65 2.11
CA HIS A 271 16.36 0.95 3.54
C HIS A 271 15.03 1.43 4.13
N ILE A 272 14.76 1.01 5.36
CA ILE A 272 13.68 1.55 6.18
C ILE A 272 14.19 2.82 6.86
N ILE A 273 13.46 3.92 6.70
CA ILE A 273 13.75 5.20 7.35
C ILE A 273 12.51 5.72 8.09
N ALA A 274 12.72 6.40 9.21
CA ALA A 274 11.62 7.04 9.92
C ALA A 274 11.10 8.25 9.12
N LEU A 275 9.80 8.52 9.20
CA LEU A 275 9.18 9.65 8.49
C LEU A 275 9.82 11.00 8.82
N LYS A 276 10.30 11.17 10.06
CA LYS A 276 10.98 12.39 10.50
C LYS A 276 12.35 12.56 9.83
N ASP A 277 13.14 11.50 9.77
CA ASP A 277 14.45 11.51 9.14
C ASP A 277 14.31 11.72 7.63
N ALA A 278 13.27 11.14 7.06
CA ALA A 278 12.91 11.34 5.67
C ALA A 278 12.64 12.83 5.36
N ALA A 279 11.90 13.53 6.23
CA ALA A 279 11.67 14.96 6.07
C ALA A 279 12.98 15.77 6.13
N TRP A 280 13.89 15.47 7.04
CA TRP A 280 15.18 16.17 7.10
C TRP A 280 16.01 15.98 5.84
N ARG A 281 16.02 14.77 5.28
CA ARG A 281 16.68 14.51 3.99
C ARG A 281 16.05 15.30 2.83
N LEU A 282 14.72 15.41 2.81
CA LEU A 282 14.00 16.23 1.84
C LEU A 282 14.34 17.73 1.98
N ALA A 283 14.66 18.19 3.19
CA ALA A 283 15.14 19.54 3.47
C ALA A 283 16.55 19.85 2.93
N GLY A 284 17.25 18.84 2.41
CA GLY A 284 18.68 18.95 2.06
C GLY A 284 19.61 18.93 3.28
N LEU A 285 19.10 18.56 4.47
CA LEU A 285 19.92 18.40 5.66
C LEU A 285 20.44 16.95 5.71
N ASP A 286 21.75 16.81 5.51
CA ASP A 286 22.43 15.52 5.65
C ASP A 286 22.58 15.19 7.14
N ILE A 287 21.55 14.56 7.70
CA ILE A 287 21.65 13.87 8.99
C ILE A 287 22.49 12.63 8.75
N GLY A 288 23.79 12.73 9.06
CA GLY A 288 24.85 11.74 8.85
C GLY A 288 24.62 10.38 9.53
N ILE A 289 23.51 9.73 9.20
CA ILE A 289 23.22 8.33 9.46
C ILE A 289 23.89 7.59 8.31
N PRO A 290 25.04 6.93 8.55
CA PRO A 290 25.66 6.09 7.53
C PRO A 290 24.70 4.96 7.22
N VAL A 291 24.53 4.69 5.93
CA VAL A 291 23.89 3.50 5.40
C VAL A 291 24.98 2.54 4.97
#